data_AF-A0A1I1F105-F1
#
_entry.id   AF-A0A1I1F105-F1
#
_cell.length_a   1.000
_cell.length_b   1.000
_cell.length_c   1.000
_cell.angle_alpha   90.00
_cell.angle_beta   90.00
_cell.angle_gamma   90.00
#
_symmetry.space_group_name_H-M   'P 1'
#
loop_
_entity.id
_entity.type
_entity.pdbx_description
1 polymer ?
#
loop_
_entity_poly.entity_id
_entity_poly.type
_entity_poly.pdbx_seq_one_letter_code
_entity_poly.pdbx_strand_id
1 'polypeptide(L)'
;MSGVTSQLQAHLKMGMNTGITESQLVQVAGLIETFISRTQANTLRTLLGKPAVPVIEPDMMVRIAEINIAPDHLDEYKAILKEESAASVKLEPGVIAIFPMYEKEKPTQIRLVEIYASKAAYQAHLKTPHFQHYKTSTLNMVKSLKLIEMDTITPETMAELFKKLK
;
A
#
# COMPACT_ATOMS: atom_id res chain seq x y z
N MET A 1 -18.88 -1.02 -1.34
CA MET A 1 -20.30 -1.06 -1.76
C MET A 1 -21.07 -1.95 -0.81
N SER A 2 -21.73 -1.39 0.21
CA SER A 2 -22.71 -2.13 1.00
C SER A 2 -23.95 -2.37 0.14
N GLY A 3 -24.48 -3.60 0.12
CA GLY A 3 -25.76 -3.93 -0.53
C GLY A 3 -25.71 -4.83 -1.76
N VAL A 4 -24.54 -5.11 -2.36
CA VAL A 4 -24.43 -6.00 -3.54
C VAL A 4 -24.20 -7.47 -3.20
N THR A 5 -23.96 -7.80 -1.92
CA THR A 5 -23.61 -9.16 -1.48
C THR A 5 -24.73 -10.17 -1.72
N SER A 6 -25.99 -9.79 -1.50
CA SER A 6 -27.16 -10.64 -1.75
C SER A 6 -27.33 -10.94 -3.24
N GLN A 7 -27.13 -9.94 -4.10
CA GLN A 7 -27.15 -10.11 -5.55
C GLN A 7 -26.01 -11.02 -6.01
N LEU A 8 -24.80 -10.83 -5.50
CA LEU A 8 -23.66 -11.70 -5.80
C LEU A 8 -23.96 -13.15 -5.39
N GLN A 9 -24.51 -13.38 -4.20
CA GLN A 9 -24.89 -14.72 -3.74
C GLN A 9 -25.89 -15.40 -4.68
N ALA A 10 -26.89 -14.66 -5.20
CA ALA A 10 -27.83 -15.20 -6.18
C ALA A 10 -27.13 -15.60 -7.49
N HIS A 11 -26.22 -14.76 -8.00
CA HIS A 11 -25.44 -15.07 -9.22
C HIS A 11 -24.54 -16.28 -9.04
N LEU A 12 -23.90 -16.44 -7.88
CA LEU A 12 -23.07 -17.60 -7.58
C LEU A 12 -23.89 -18.90 -7.59
N LYS A 13 -25.09 -18.89 -6.98
CA LYS A 13 -26.00 -20.04 -7.01
C LYS A 13 -26.43 -20.40 -8.45
N MET A 14 -26.80 -19.39 -9.25
CA MET A 14 -27.15 -19.61 -10.66
C MET A 14 -25.96 -20.15 -11.48
N GLY A 15 -24.76 -19.62 -11.25
CA GLY A 15 -23.53 -20.11 -11.88
C GLY A 15 -23.24 -21.57 -11.53
N MET A 16 -23.38 -21.94 -10.27
CA MET A 16 -23.20 -23.33 -9.83
C MET A 16 -24.23 -24.28 -10.44
N ASN A 17 -25.49 -23.86 -10.54
CA ASN A 17 -26.54 -24.64 -11.20
C ASN A 17 -26.30 -24.81 -12.72
N THR A 18 -25.49 -23.95 -13.33
CA THR A 18 -25.14 -24.00 -14.76
C THR A 18 -23.79 -24.67 -15.02
N GLY A 19 -23.16 -25.25 -13.98
CA GLY A 19 -21.95 -26.08 -14.11
C GLY A 19 -20.65 -25.39 -13.69
N ILE A 20 -20.69 -24.14 -13.19
CA ILE A 20 -19.50 -23.51 -12.58
C ILE A 20 -19.20 -24.22 -11.26
N THR A 21 -17.97 -24.70 -11.12
CA THR A 21 -17.54 -25.40 -9.90
C THR A 21 -17.10 -24.42 -8.81
N GLU A 22 -17.18 -24.87 -7.56
CA GLU A 22 -16.66 -24.12 -6.42
C GLU A 22 -15.16 -23.83 -6.57
N SER A 23 -14.39 -24.77 -7.12
CA SER A 23 -12.94 -24.58 -7.35
C SER A 23 -12.65 -23.46 -8.34
N GLN A 24 -13.44 -23.35 -9.42
CA GLN A 24 -13.35 -22.22 -10.36
C GLN A 24 -13.68 -20.89 -9.67
N LEU A 25 -14.69 -20.85 -8.80
CA LEU A 25 -15.03 -19.63 -8.06
C LEU A 25 -13.95 -19.23 -7.04
N VAL A 26 -13.29 -20.21 -6.42
CA VAL A 26 -12.11 -19.95 -5.56
C VAL A 26 -10.94 -19.38 -6.37
N GLN A 27 -10.70 -19.89 -7.59
CA GLN A 27 -9.69 -19.32 -8.49
C GLN A 27 -10.03 -17.86 -8.86
N VAL A 28 -11.30 -17.56 -9.13
CA VAL A 28 -11.76 -16.19 -9.35
C VAL A 28 -11.48 -15.29 -8.14
N ALA A 29 -11.68 -15.77 -6.91
CA ALA A 29 -11.32 -14.99 -5.72
C ALA A 29 -9.82 -14.67 -5.69
N GLY A 30 -8.95 -15.58 -6.12
CA GLY A 30 -7.51 -15.34 -6.26
C GLY A 30 -7.18 -14.26 -7.30
N LEU A 31 -7.86 -14.28 -8.44
CA LEU A 31 -7.72 -13.24 -9.48
C LEU A 31 -8.21 -11.87 -8.98
N ILE A 32 -9.36 -11.82 -8.29
CA ILE A 32 -9.88 -10.57 -7.70
C ILE A 32 -8.89 -10.04 -6.67
N GLU A 33 -8.27 -10.88 -5.84
CA GLU A 33 -7.26 -10.44 -4.89
C GLU A 33 -6.04 -9.83 -5.58
N THR A 34 -5.58 -10.48 -6.64
CA THR A 34 -4.38 -10.07 -7.38
C THR A 34 -4.57 -8.77 -8.15
N PHE A 35 -5.72 -8.60 -8.80
CA PHE A 35 -5.94 -7.52 -9.76
C PHE A 35 -6.87 -6.41 -9.27
N ILE A 36 -7.64 -6.66 -8.20
CA ILE A 36 -8.66 -5.72 -7.73
C ILE A 36 -8.43 -5.37 -6.24
N SER A 37 -8.72 -6.30 -5.32
CA SER A 37 -8.58 -6.07 -3.88
C SER A 37 -8.84 -7.35 -3.09
N ARG A 38 -8.01 -7.60 -2.07
CA ARG A 38 -8.22 -8.68 -1.09
C ARG A 38 -9.56 -8.56 -0.37
N THR A 39 -10.04 -7.36 -0.06
CA THR A 39 -11.33 -7.16 0.62
C THR A 39 -12.51 -7.64 -0.25
N GLN A 40 -12.44 -7.38 -1.56
CA GLN A 40 -13.44 -7.87 -2.50
C GLN A 40 -13.33 -9.39 -2.71
N ALA A 41 -12.11 -9.91 -2.81
CA ALA A 41 -11.89 -11.36 -2.87
C ALA A 41 -12.43 -12.09 -1.62
N ASN A 42 -12.23 -11.52 -0.44
CA ASN A 42 -12.77 -12.05 0.81
C ASN A 42 -14.29 -12.05 0.85
N THR A 43 -14.96 -11.10 0.19
CA THR A 43 -16.42 -11.12 0.05
C THR A 43 -16.86 -12.40 -0.68
N LEU A 44 -16.17 -12.77 -1.76
CA LEU A 44 -16.45 -14.00 -2.50
C LEU A 44 -16.10 -15.25 -1.68
N ARG A 45 -14.93 -15.29 -1.02
CA ARG A 45 -14.52 -16.42 -0.16
C ARG A 45 -15.56 -16.72 0.91
N THR A 46 -16.01 -15.70 1.64
CA THR A 46 -17.01 -15.85 2.70
C THR A 46 -18.34 -16.38 2.15
N LEU A 47 -18.77 -15.94 0.97
CA LEU A 47 -19.99 -16.45 0.31
C LEU A 47 -19.88 -17.92 -0.12
N LEU A 48 -18.66 -18.40 -0.39
CA LEU A 48 -18.35 -19.80 -0.71
C LEU A 48 -18.08 -20.64 0.56
N GLY A 49 -18.25 -20.09 1.77
CA GLY A 49 -17.92 -20.79 3.02
C GLY A 49 -16.42 -21.00 3.23
N LYS A 50 -15.56 -20.26 2.53
CA LYS A 50 -14.10 -20.29 2.72
C LYS A 50 -13.67 -19.21 3.72
N PRO A 51 -12.59 -19.46 4.49
CA PRO A 51 -12.06 -18.45 5.40
C PRO A 51 -11.58 -17.23 4.63
N ALA A 52 -11.82 -16.05 5.19
CA ALA A 52 -11.23 -14.81 4.69
C ALA A 52 -9.71 -14.80 4.96
N VAL A 53 -8.96 -14.19 4.04
CA VAL A 53 -7.52 -13.96 4.21
C VAL A 53 -7.33 -12.65 4.98
N PRO A 54 -6.40 -12.56 5.95
CA PRO A 54 -6.11 -11.31 6.64
C PRO A 54 -5.81 -10.16 5.66
N VAL A 55 -6.49 -9.02 5.84
CA VAL A 55 -6.27 -7.83 5.01
C VAL A 55 -4.95 -7.15 5.37
N ILE A 56 -4.60 -7.20 6.65
CA ILE A 56 -3.32 -6.76 7.18
C ILE A 56 -2.43 -7.99 7.27
N GLU A 57 -1.31 -7.97 6.56
CA GLU A 57 -0.33 -9.06 6.65
C GLU A 57 0.42 -9.00 7.98
N PRO A 58 0.80 -10.14 8.57
CA PRO A 58 1.61 -10.18 9.79
C PRO A 58 2.98 -9.49 9.64
N ASP A 59 3.51 -9.38 8.41
CA ASP A 59 4.80 -8.76 8.12
C ASP A 59 4.68 -7.36 7.50
N MET A 60 3.51 -6.72 7.63
CA MET A 60 3.33 -5.31 7.29
C MET A 60 4.42 -4.47 7.95
N MET A 61 5.01 -3.57 7.16
CA MET A 61 6.13 -2.75 7.61
C MET A 61 5.71 -1.29 7.73
N VAL A 62 5.93 -0.70 8.91
CA VAL A 62 5.75 0.73 9.17
C VAL A 62 7.10 1.35 9.47
N ARG A 63 7.38 2.50 8.86
CA ARG A 63 8.66 3.19 9.00
C ARG A 63 8.49 4.70 9.02
N ILE A 64 9.33 5.36 9.81
CA ILE A 64 9.61 6.78 9.67
C ILE A 64 10.99 6.95 9.04
N ALA A 65 11.06 7.65 7.90
CA ALA A 65 12.34 8.13 7.37
C ALA A 65 12.56 9.58 7.77
N GLU A 66 13.72 9.86 8.37
CA GLU A 66 14.18 11.20 8.68
C GLU A 66 15.31 11.58 7.73
N ILE A 67 15.12 12.66 6.98
CA ILE A 67 16.06 13.06 5.93
C ILE A 67 16.40 14.53 6.10
N ASN A 68 17.69 14.85 6.17
CA ASN A 68 18.17 16.23 6.18
C ASN A 68 18.75 16.55 4.81
N ILE A 69 18.26 17.62 4.20
CA ILE A 69 18.61 18.03 2.83
C ILE A 69 19.51 19.26 2.86
N ALA A 70 20.47 19.31 1.95
CA ALA A 70 21.26 20.52 1.72
C ALA A 70 20.33 21.67 1.26
N PRO A 71 20.40 22.86 1.90
CA PRO A 71 19.47 23.95 1.63
C PRO A 71 19.37 24.32 0.13
N ASP A 72 20.51 24.34 -0.56
CA ASP A 72 20.60 24.73 -1.98
C ASP A 72 19.92 23.75 -2.94
N HIS A 73 19.61 22.54 -2.47
CA HIS A 73 18.94 21.49 -3.25
C HIS A 73 17.48 21.25 -2.83
N LEU A 74 16.94 22.02 -1.88
CA LEU A 74 15.68 21.69 -1.22
C LEU A 74 14.49 21.61 -2.19
N ASP A 75 14.37 22.57 -3.10
CA ASP A 75 13.23 22.62 -4.04
C ASP A 75 13.32 21.53 -5.10
N GLU A 76 14.53 21.27 -5.61
CA GLU A 76 14.80 20.17 -6.54
C GLU A 76 14.51 18.81 -5.89
N TYR A 77 15.00 18.60 -4.67
CA TYR A 77 14.75 17.38 -3.90
C TYR A 77 13.25 17.14 -3.69
N LYS A 78 12.50 18.20 -3.31
CA LYS A 78 11.04 18.12 -3.13
C LYS A 78 10.32 17.76 -4.43
N ALA A 79 10.76 18.28 -5.56
CA ALA A 79 10.17 17.95 -6.86
C ALA A 79 10.36 16.46 -7.20
N ILE A 80 11.58 15.94 -7.05
CA ILE A 80 11.90 14.53 -7.32
C ILE A 80 11.16 13.61 -6.34
N LEU A 81 11.16 13.94 -5.05
CA LEU A 81 10.46 13.15 -4.03
C LEU A 81 8.94 13.14 -4.26
N LYS A 82 8.35 14.25 -4.73
CA LYS A 82 6.92 14.31 -5.07
C LYS A 82 6.58 13.39 -6.23
N GLU A 83 7.42 13.32 -7.26
CA GLU A 83 7.22 12.42 -8.39
C GLU A 83 7.33 10.95 -7.96
N GLU A 84 8.39 10.61 -7.23
CA GLU A 84 8.62 9.25 -6.73
C GLU A 84 7.46 8.79 -5.84
N SER A 85 7.12 9.55 -4.80
CA SER A 85 6.07 9.16 -3.85
C SER A 85 4.70 9.02 -4.51
N ALA A 86 4.36 9.89 -5.47
CA ALA A 86 3.12 9.78 -6.24
C ALA A 86 3.11 8.55 -7.17
N ALA A 87 4.24 8.22 -7.81
CA ALA A 87 4.36 7.04 -8.65
C ALA A 87 4.25 5.76 -7.82
N SER A 88 4.95 5.69 -6.69
CA SER A 88 4.95 4.55 -5.77
C SER A 88 3.54 4.21 -5.29
N VAL A 89 2.81 5.18 -4.75
CA VAL A 89 1.43 4.96 -4.26
C VAL A 89 0.47 4.57 -5.41
N LYS A 90 0.69 5.10 -6.62
CA LYS A 90 -0.20 4.83 -7.76
C LYS A 90 0.06 3.48 -8.42
N LEU A 91 1.33 3.08 -8.55
CA LEU A 91 1.75 1.98 -9.40
C LEU A 91 2.05 0.70 -8.63
N GLU A 92 2.32 0.79 -7.33
CA GLU A 92 2.75 -0.34 -6.52
C GLU A 92 1.66 -0.76 -5.53
N PRO A 93 0.94 -1.86 -5.78
CA PRO A 93 -0.13 -2.32 -4.87
C PRO A 93 0.35 -2.61 -3.44
N GLY A 94 1.63 -2.93 -3.27
CA GLY A 94 2.25 -3.20 -1.97
C GLY A 94 2.71 -1.95 -1.21
N VAL A 95 2.68 -0.77 -1.84
CA VAL A 95 2.94 0.51 -1.17
C VAL A 95 1.61 1.06 -0.68
N ILE A 96 1.33 0.90 0.62
CA ILE A 96 0.08 1.37 1.23
C ILE A 96 0.14 2.89 1.44
N ALA A 97 1.27 3.40 1.91
CA ALA A 97 1.49 4.83 2.05
C ALA A 97 2.97 5.17 1.89
N ILE A 98 3.25 6.23 1.14
CA ILE A 98 4.47 7.02 1.25
C ILE A 98 4.02 8.47 1.34
N PHE A 99 4.09 9.04 2.54
CA PHE A 99 3.58 10.38 2.83
C PHE A 99 4.73 11.31 3.24
N PRO A 100 5.39 11.99 2.28
CA PRO A 100 6.46 12.92 2.57
C PRO A 100 5.91 14.24 3.13
N MET A 101 6.59 14.73 4.16
CA MET A 101 6.31 15.98 4.88
C MET A 101 7.64 16.69 5.19
N TYR A 102 7.58 17.94 5.64
CA TYR A 102 8.73 18.66 6.16
C TYR A 102 8.40 19.39 7.45
N GLU A 103 9.39 19.57 8.32
CA GLU A 103 9.22 20.36 9.54
C GLU A 103 8.98 21.84 9.20
N LYS A 104 7.89 22.43 9.71
CA LYS A 104 7.54 23.84 9.42
C LYS A 104 8.66 24.81 9.81
N GLU A 105 9.30 24.56 10.94
CA GLU A 105 10.38 25.41 11.47
C GLU A 105 11.74 25.13 10.82
N LYS A 106 11.91 23.95 10.21
CA LYS A 106 13.17 23.51 9.57
C LYS A 106 12.87 22.82 8.25
N PRO A 107 12.58 23.57 7.16
CA PRO A 107 12.10 22.98 5.91
C PRO A 107 13.06 22.00 5.22
N THR A 108 14.35 22.02 5.58
CA THR A 108 15.34 21.02 5.13
C THR A 108 15.22 19.67 5.80
N GLN A 109 14.44 19.58 6.89
CA GLN A 109 14.13 18.34 7.58
C GLN A 109 12.86 17.74 7.00
N ILE A 110 13.04 16.69 6.21
CA ILE A 110 11.99 15.90 5.60
C ILE A 110 11.67 14.71 6.50
N ARG A 111 10.37 14.36 6.58
CA ARG A 111 9.86 13.17 7.28
C ARG A 111 8.91 12.41 6.37
N LEU A 112 9.10 11.11 6.21
CA LEU A 112 8.15 10.25 5.51
C LEU A 112 7.50 9.31 6.52
N VAL A 113 6.18 9.19 6.44
CA VAL A 113 5.48 7.99 6.94
C VAL A 113 5.41 7.01 5.79
N GLU A 114 5.95 5.83 6.00
CA GLU A 114 5.98 4.77 5.00
C GLU A 114 5.30 3.52 5.55
N ILE A 115 4.37 2.97 4.78
CA ILE A 115 3.63 1.76 5.12
C ILE A 115 3.65 0.84 3.90
N TYR A 116 4.23 -0.34 4.07
CA TYR A 116 4.29 -1.37 3.04
C TYR A 116 3.48 -2.58 3.48
N ALA A 117 2.79 -3.21 2.54
CA ALA A 117 1.97 -4.38 2.81
C ALA A 117 2.76 -5.55 3.39
N SER A 118 4.06 -5.63 3.08
CA SER A 118 4.98 -6.68 3.54
C SER A 118 6.43 -6.24 3.39
N LYS A 119 7.38 -7.02 3.93
CA LYS A 119 8.82 -6.82 3.65
C LYS A 119 9.14 -7.03 2.17
N ALA A 120 8.45 -7.94 1.50
CA ALA A 120 8.62 -8.19 0.07
C ALA A 120 8.17 -6.98 -0.77
N ALA A 121 7.09 -6.31 -0.38
CA ALA A 121 6.64 -5.08 -1.04
C ALA A 121 7.70 -3.97 -0.94
N TYR A 122 8.31 -3.78 0.24
CA TYR A 122 9.42 -2.85 0.40
C TYR A 122 10.61 -3.20 -0.50
N GLN A 123 11.01 -4.48 -0.58
CA GLN A 123 12.12 -4.91 -1.45
C GLN A 123 11.81 -4.74 -2.95
N ALA A 124 10.55 -4.91 -3.36
CA ALA A 124 10.11 -4.65 -4.71
C ALA A 124 10.17 -3.15 -5.03
N HIS A 125 9.69 -2.32 -4.11
CA HIS A 125 9.73 -0.86 -4.19
C HIS A 125 11.15 -0.33 -4.44
N LEU A 126 12.14 -0.83 -3.72
CA LEU A 126 13.55 -0.45 -3.91
C LEU A 126 14.08 -0.72 -5.33
N LYS A 127 13.43 -1.57 -6.13
CA LYS A 127 13.89 -1.96 -7.48
C LYS A 127 13.14 -1.22 -8.59
N THR A 128 12.16 -0.39 -8.26
CA THR A 128 11.33 0.28 -9.27
C THR A 128 12.09 1.39 -9.99
N PRO A 129 11.75 1.70 -11.26
CA PRO A 129 12.41 2.78 -12.00
C PRO A 129 12.30 4.14 -11.31
N HIS A 130 11.13 4.49 -10.75
CA HIS A 130 10.92 5.77 -10.06
C HIS A 130 11.72 5.87 -8.75
N PHE A 131 11.81 4.79 -7.97
CA PHE A 131 12.68 4.78 -6.79
C PHE A 131 14.16 4.90 -7.16
N GLN A 132 14.61 4.18 -8.19
CA GLN A 132 16.00 4.24 -8.65
C GLN A 132 16.36 5.63 -9.17
N HIS A 133 15.45 6.28 -9.90
CA HIS A 133 15.62 7.67 -10.32
C HIS A 133 15.76 8.62 -9.12
N TYR A 134 14.84 8.53 -8.14
CA TYR A 134 14.93 9.30 -6.91
C TYR A 134 16.25 9.07 -6.17
N LYS A 135 16.63 7.81 -5.96
CA LYS A 135 17.82 7.45 -5.18
C LYS A 135 19.10 7.97 -5.81
N THR A 136 19.24 7.85 -7.13
CA THR A 136 20.44 8.27 -7.85
C THR A 136 20.51 9.78 -8.02
N SER A 137 19.40 10.43 -8.34
CA SER A 137 19.34 11.88 -8.59
C SER A 137 19.47 12.71 -7.33
N THR A 138 19.08 12.19 -6.16
CA THR A 138 19.11 12.92 -4.89
C THR A 138 20.32 12.61 -4.00
N LEU A 139 21.20 11.70 -4.41
CA LEU A 139 22.27 11.17 -3.56
C LEU A 139 23.19 12.26 -2.99
N ASN A 140 23.54 13.26 -3.80
CA ASN A 140 24.38 14.40 -3.43
C ASN A 140 23.63 15.48 -2.61
N MET A 141 22.30 15.43 -2.56
CA MET A 141 21.46 16.41 -1.86
C MET A 141 21.27 16.07 -0.38
N VAL A 142 21.39 14.78 -0.02
CA VAL A 142 21.09 14.26 1.31
C VAL A 142 22.30 14.41 2.24
N LYS A 143 22.14 15.16 3.33
CA LYS A 143 23.14 15.29 4.40
C LYS A 143 23.10 14.14 5.40
N SER A 144 21.90 13.66 5.73
CA SER A 144 21.71 12.51 6.61
C SER A 144 20.40 11.81 6.34
N LEU A 145 20.39 10.49 6.51
CA LEU A 145 19.21 9.63 6.42
C LEU A 145 19.15 8.72 7.64
N LYS A 146 18.02 8.71 8.34
CA LYS A 146 17.71 7.76 9.40
C LYS A 146 16.43 7.02 9.04
N LEU A 147 16.49 5.70 9.11
CA LEU A 147 15.35 4.82 8.87
C LEU A 147 14.95 4.22 10.22
N ILE A 148 13.78 4.58 10.72
CA ILE A 148 13.27 4.15 12.02
C ILE A 148 12.15 3.15 11.78
N GLU A 149 12.43 1.88 12.05
CA GLU A 149 11.41 0.83 12.03
C GLU A 149 10.44 1.03 13.20
N MET A 150 9.16 0.87 12.94
CA MET A 150 8.09 1.15 13.90
C MET A 150 7.27 -0.11 14.14
N ASP A 151 7.09 -0.47 15.40
CA ASP A 151 6.05 -1.41 15.82
C ASP A 151 4.73 -0.66 16.00
N THR A 152 3.64 -1.28 15.54
CA THR A 152 2.28 -0.73 15.72
C THR A 152 1.69 -1.19 17.03
N ILE A 153 1.18 -0.27 17.85
CA ILE A 153 0.49 -0.60 19.11
C ILE A 153 -0.91 -1.21 18.85
N THR A 154 -1.59 -0.73 17.80
CA THR A 154 -2.99 -1.08 17.49
C THR A 154 -3.16 -1.36 15.99
N PRO A 155 -2.52 -2.43 15.46
CA PRO A 155 -2.53 -2.75 14.03
C PRO A 155 -3.94 -2.84 13.44
N GLU A 156 -4.94 -3.28 14.22
CA GLU A 156 -6.33 -3.40 13.80
C GLU A 156 -6.96 -2.06 13.35
N THR A 157 -6.43 -0.93 13.80
CA THR A 157 -6.90 0.41 13.40
C THR A 157 -6.32 0.90 12.07
N MET A 158 -5.37 0.17 11.46
CA MET A 158 -4.77 0.51 10.17
C MET A 158 -5.83 0.75 9.09
N ALA A 159 -6.87 -0.09 9.05
CA ALA A 159 -7.96 0.04 8.09
C ALA A 159 -8.81 1.32 8.27
N GLU A 160 -8.66 2.04 9.38
CA GLU A 160 -9.39 3.27 9.68
C GLU A 160 -8.66 4.54 9.21
N LEU A 161 -7.36 4.47 8.88
CA LEU A 161 -6.47 5.63 8.72
C LEU A 161 -6.94 6.67 7.69
N PHE A 162 -7.82 6.31 6.76
CA PHE A 162 -8.30 7.22 5.71
C PHE A 162 -9.82 7.27 5.57
N LYS A 163 -10.57 6.49 6.37
CA LYS A 163 -12.03 6.39 6.25
C LYS A 163 -12.77 7.71 6.55
N LYS A 164 -12.12 8.65 7.23
CA LYS A 164 -12.69 9.95 7.61
C LYS A 164 -12.34 11.09 6.64
N LEU A 165 -11.46 10.85 5.67
CA LEU A 165 -11.20 11.81 4.60
C LEU A 165 -12.43 11.82 3.68
N LYS A 166 -13.08 12.99 3.55
CA LYS A 166 -14.21 13.22 2.65
C LYS A 166 -13.78 14.10 1.49
#